data_AF-A0AAE0TCU8-F1
#
_entry.id   AF-A0AAE0TCU8-F1
#
_cell.length_a   1.000
_cell.length_b   1.000
_cell.length_c   1.000
_cell.angle_alpha   90.00
_cell.angle_beta   90.00
_cell.angle_gamma   90.00
#
_symmetry.space_group_name_H-M   'P 1'
#
loop_
_entity.id
_entity.type
_entity.pdbx_description
1 polymer ?
#
loop_
_entity_poly.entity_id
_entity_poly.type
_entity_poly.pdbx_seq_one_letter_code
_entity_poly.pdbx_strand_id
1 'polypeptide(L)'
;MMSHLFKYRKEKESSKTARHRQRLASNYYFIVYDSLKRFFLSFKICISITAALNHLNKSISIHVKEFGILSTVLHPGWVKTDMGGQNAHLGVEESVKGLLDVCLKLDSESTGKFFDFKGKELPW
;
A
#
# COMPACT_ATOMS: atom_id res chain seq x y z
N MET A 1 -34.81 -52.65 22.79
CA MET A 1 -33.49 -52.51 22.13
C MET A 1 -33.42 -51.33 21.15
N MET A 2 -34.48 -51.00 20.40
CA MET A 2 -34.48 -49.90 19.40
C MET A 2 -34.56 -48.47 19.96
N SER A 3 -35.12 -48.27 21.16
CA SER A 3 -35.24 -46.94 21.79
C SER A 3 -33.89 -46.33 22.19
N HIS A 4 -32.94 -47.15 22.66
CA HIS A 4 -31.59 -46.72 23.03
C HIS A 4 -30.76 -46.29 21.81
N LEU A 5 -30.90 -46.99 20.68
CA LEU A 5 -30.22 -46.63 19.42
C LEU A 5 -30.76 -45.32 18.82
N PHE A 6 -32.06 -45.05 18.97
CA PHE A 6 -32.67 -43.80 18.51
C PHE A 6 -32.18 -42.58 19.31
N LYS A 7 -32.03 -42.74 20.64
CA LYS A 7 -31.49 -41.69 21.52
C LYS A 7 -30.03 -41.38 21.20
N TYR A 8 -29.21 -42.42 21.01
CA TYR A 8 -27.80 -42.28 20.62
C TYR A 8 -27.62 -41.61 19.25
N ARG A 9 -28.52 -41.92 18.29
CA ARG A 9 -28.52 -41.28 16.96
C ARG A 9 -28.84 -39.78 17.04
N LYS A 10 -29.85 -39.40 17.83
CA LYS A 10 -30.20 -37.98 18.04
C LYS A 10 -29.09 -37.18 18.74
N GLU A 11 -28.41 -37.77 19.73
CA GLU A 11 -27.27 -37.12 20.40
C GLU A 11 -26.09 -36.90 19.45
N LYS A 12 -25.78 -37.88 18.58
CA LYS A 12 -24.74 -37.70 17.56
C LYS A 12 -25.12 -36.68 16.49
N GLU A 13 -26.40 -36.59 16.10
CA GLU A 13 -26.87 -35.57 15.15
C GLU A 13 -26.84 -34.15 15.75
N SER A 14 -27.19 -33.99 17.02
CA SER A 14 -27.08 -32.70 17.74
C SER A 14 -25.62 -32.25 17.89
N SER A 15 -24.71 -33.17 18.24
CA SER A 15 -23.27 -32.90 18.33
C SER A 15 -22.61 -32.56 16.99
N LYS A 16 -23.08 -33.17 15.89
CA LYS A 16 -22.63 -32.83 14.53
C LYS A 16 -23.13 -31.45 14.11
N THR A 17 -24.38 -31.12 14.42
CA THR A 17 -24.99 -29.82 14.11
C THR A 17 -24.32 -28.68 14.89
N ALA A 18 -23.98 -28.91 16.18
CA ALA A 18 -23.24 -27.95 17.00
C ALA A 18 -21.83 -27.69 16.47
N ARG A 19 -21.09 -28.75 16.11
CA ARG A 19 -19.76 -28.64 15.48
C ARG A 19 -19.80 -27.96 14.11
N HIS A 20 -20.86 -28.18 13.34
CA HIS A 20 -21.07 -27.50 12.06
C HIS A 20 -21.31 -26.00 12.25
N ARG A 21 -22.15 -25.60 13.21
CA ARG A 21 -22.40 -24.18 13.55
C ARG A 21 -21.15 -23.47 14.07
N GLN A 22 -20.33 -24.16 14.88
CA GLN A 22 -19.07 -23.62 15.39
C GLN A 22 -18.01 -23.43 14.28
N ARG A 23 -17.98 -24.33 13.28
CA ARG A 23 -17.17 -24.16 12.06
C ARG A 23 -17.67 -23.02 11.18
N LEU A 24 -18.98 -22.86 11.02
CA LEU A 24 -19.57 -21.76 10.24
C LEU A 24 -19.30 -20.40 10.89
N ALA A 25 -19.43 -20.28 12.22
CA ALA A 25 -19.11 -19.05 12.95
C ALA A 25 -17.60 -18.71 12.89
N SER A 26 -16.73 -19.71 13.02
CA SER A 26 -15.27 -19.54 12.87
C SER A 26 -14.89 -19.10 11.44
N ASN A 27 -15.51 -19.70 10.42
CA ASN A 27 -15.29 -19.30 9.02
C ASN A 27 -15.83 -17.90 8.72
N TYR A 28 -17.01 -17.53 9.25
CA TYR A 28 -17.53 -16.17 9.09
C TYR A 28 -16.62 -15.13 9.74
N TYR A 29 -16.13 -15.40 10.96
CA TYR A 29 -15.18 -14.50 11.64
C TYR A 29 -13.86 -14.40 10.86
N PHE A 30 -13.34 -15.54 10.37
CA PHE A 30 -12.11 -15.58 9.56
C PHE A 30 -12.26 -14.84 8.23
N ILE A 31 -13.39 -14.99 7.53
CA ILE A 31 -13.67 -14.31 6.25
C ILE A 31 -13.83 -12.80 6.47
N VAL A 32 -14.53 -12.38 7.52
CA VAL A 32 -14.69 -10.95 7.85
C VAL A 32 -13.35 -10.34 8.29
N TYR A 33 -12.55 -11.05 9.08
CA TYR A 33 -11.21 -10.61 9.47
C TYR A 33 -10.20 -10.60 8.31
N ASP A 34 -10.24 -11.57 7.38
CA ASP A 34 -9.38 -11.58 6.20
C ASP A 34 -9.80 -10.49 5.20
N SER A 35 -11.11 -10.24 5.07
CA SER A 35 -11.64 -9.13 4.26
C SER A 35 -11.27 -7.77 4.85
N LEU A 36 -11.35 -7.60 6.17
CA LEU A 36 -10.89 -6.39 6.87
C LEU A 36 -9.36 -6.25 6.83
N LYS A 37 -8.59 -7.33 6.99
CA LYS A 37 -7.13 -7.30 6.86
C LYS A 37 -6.70 -6.92 5.44
N ARG A 38 -7.35 -7.43 4.39
CA ARG A 38 -7.08 -7.02 3.01
C ARG A 38 -7.49 -5.58 2.74
N PHE A 39 -8.58 -5.13 3.35
CA PHE A 39 -9.02 -3.73 3.28
C PHE A 39 -8.01 -2.78 3.95
N PHE A 40 -7.45 -3.13 5.11
CA PHE A 40 -6.39 -2.37 5.78
C PHE A 40 -5.00 -2.53 5.15
N LEU A 41 -4.69 -3.71 4.58
CA LEU A 41 -3.42 -3.98 3.90
C LEU A 41 -3.33 -3.19 2.59
N SER A 42 -4.42 -3.09 1.83
CA SER A 42 -4.48 -2.25 0.61
C SER A 42 -4.33 -0.75 0.89
N PHE A 43 -4.75 -0.26 2.06
CA PHE A 43 -4.61 1.15 2.42
C PHE A 43 -3.22 1.50 3.00
N LYS A 44 -2.50 0.51 3.56
CA LYS A 44 -1.16 0.69 4.15
C LYS A 44 -0.01 0.38 3.19
N ILE A 45 -0.24 -0.43 2.16
CA ILE A 45 0.80 -0.84 1.20
C ILE A 45 1.39 0.37 0.46
N CYS A 46 0.59 1.40 0.21
CA CYS A 46 1.01 2.55 -0.60
C CYS A 46 2.06 3.41 0.13
N ILE A 47 1.92 3.62 1.44
CA ILE A 47 2.87 4.39 2.25
C ILE A 47 4.20 3.63 2.41
N SER A 48 4.12 2.30 2.57
CA SER A 48 5.32 1.47 2.70
C SER A 48 6.09 1.36 1.39
N ILE A 49 5.40 1.24 0.24
CA ILE A 49 6.05 1.12 -1.06
C ILE A 49 6.74 2.43 -1.46
N THR A 50 6.09 3.59 -1.25
CA THR A 50 6.74 4.89 -1.52
C THR A 50 7.94 5.13 -0.60
N ALA A 51 7.82 4.82 0.70
CA ALA A 51 8.95 4.91 1.63
C ALA A 51 10.09 3.94 1.28
N ALA A 52 9.78 2.71 0.88
CA ALA A 52 10.77 1.73 0.46
C ALA A 52 11.49 2.14 -0.82
N LEU A 53 10.76 2.65 -1.82
CA LEU A 53 11.34 3.20 -3.06
C LEU A 53 12.27 4.38 -2.77
N ASN A 54 11.84 5.28 -1.88
CA ASN A 54 12.60 6.44 -1.44
C ASN A 54 13.93 6.03 -0.80
N HIS A 55 13.89 5.05 0.11
CA HIS A 55 15.09 4.52 0.76
C HIS A 55 16.01 3.78 -0.22
N LEU A 56 15.44 3.00 -1.14
CA LEU A 56 16.19 2.33 -2.20
C LEU A 56 16.92 3.34 -3.08
N ASN A 57 16.24 4.40 -3.53
CA ASN A 57 16.87 5.45 -4.32
C ASN A 57 18.00 6.14 -3.53
N LYS A 58 17.83 6.38 -2.22
CA LYS A 58 18.90 6.94 -1.39
C LYS A 58 20.13 6.01 -1.36
N SER A 59 19.93 4.71 -1.21
CA SER A 59 21.02 3.72 -1.24
C SER A 59 21.72 3.69 -2.59
N ILE A 60 20.96 3.65 -3.70
CA ILE A 60 21.50 3.66 -5.06
C ILE A 60 22.27 4.95 -5.33
N SER A 61 21.76 6.10 -4.88
CA SER A 61 22.38 7.42 -5.09
C SER A 61 23.82 7.51 -4.58
N ILE A 62 24.17 6.73 -3.54
CA ILE A 62 25.53 6.66 -3.01
C ILE A 62 26.45 5.90 -3.97
N HIS A 63 25.98 4.77 -4.51
CA HIS A 63 26.76 3.90 -5.39
C HIS A 63 26.94 4.50 -6.79
N VAL A 64 25.89 5.12 -7.35
CA VAL A 64 25.91 5.64 -8.71
C VAL A 64 26.68 6.96 -8.85
N LYS A 65 27.01 7.59 -7.70
CA LYS A 65 27.78 8.83 -7.63
C LYS A 65 29.17 8.70 -8.27
N GLU A 66 29.82 7.55 -8.09
CA GLU A 66 31.15 7.26 -8.67
C GLU A 66 31.10 7.16 -10.21
N PHE A 67 29.93 6.85 -10.77
CA PHE A 67 29.71 6.73 -12.21
C PHE A 67 29.22 8.03 -12.85
N GLY A 68 29.08 9.12 -12.08
CA GLY A 68 28.58 10.39 -12.58
C GLY A 68 27.09 10.38 -12.95
N ILE A 69 26.32 9.42 -12.42
CA ILE A 69 24.87 9.30 -12.68
C ILE A 69 24.10 10.05 -11.60
N LEU A 70 23.11 10.84 -12.03
CA LEU A 70 22.22 11.57 -11.13
C LEU A 70 21.03 10.67 -10.72
N SER A 71 20.79 10.57 -9.41
CA SER A 71 19.66 9.82 -8.86
C SER A 71 18.94 10.67 -7.82
N THR A 72 17.69 11.04 -8.08
CA THR A 72 16.87 11.88 -7.19
C THR A 72 15.44 11.38 -7.14
N VAL A 73 14.70 11.70 -6.07
CA VAL A 73 13.26 11.45 -5.98
C VAL A 73 12.51 12.75 -6.27
N LEU A 74 11.41 12.66 -7.01
CA LEU A 74 10.54 13.79 -7.30
C LEU A 74 9.11 13.52 -6.83
N HIS A 75 8.54 14.47 -6.11
CA HIS A 75 7.15 14.48 -5.70
C HIS A 75 6.33 15.34 -6.67
N PRO A 76 5.28 14.78 -7.31
CA PRO A 76 4.49 15.50 -8.32
C PRO A 76 3.50 16.51 -7.72
N GLY A 77 3.35 16.54 -6.41
CA GLY A 77 2.24 17.23 -5.74
C GLY A 77 0.97 16.39 -5.70
N TRP A 78 -0.12 16.96 -5.19
CA TRP A 78 -1.43 16.31 -5.21
C TRP A 78 -2.20 16.70 -6.48
N VAL A 79 -2.06 15.86 -7.51
CA VAL A 79 -2.48 16.11 -8.89
C VAL A 79 -3.87 15.55 -9.19
N LYS A 80 -4.67 16.24 -10.00
CA LYS A 80 -5.98 15.81 -10.52
C LYS A 80 -5.87 14.67 -11.53
N THR A 81 -5.59 13.48 -11.02
CA THR A 81 -5.60 12.21 -11.77
C THR A 81 -6.59 11.24 -11.13
N ASP A 82 -6.81 10.09 -11.76
CA ASP A 82 -7.64 9.02 -11.18
C ASP A 82 -7.15 8.61 -9.78
N MET A 83 -5.83 8.66 -9.54
CA MET A 83 -5.22 8.35 -8.25
C MET A 83 -5.34 9.49 -7.24
N GLY A 84 -5.28 10.75 -7.68
CA GLY A 84 -5.40 11.92 -6.81
C GLY A 84 -6.84 12.33 -6.49
N GLY A 85 -7.80 11.92 -7.31
CA GLY A 85 -9.21 12.25 -7.18
C GLY A 85 -9.55 13.69 -7.57
N GLN A 86 -10.85 14.00 -7.59
CA GLN A 86 -11.36 15.31 -8.05
C GLN A 86 -11.04 16.48 -7.09
N ASN A 87 -10.74 16.17 -5.82
CA ASN A 87 -10.39 17.17 -4.79
C ASN A 87 -8.93 17.62 -4.86
N ALA A 88 -8.10 16.98 -5.69
CA ALA A 88 -6.75 17.45 -5.92
C ALA A 88 -6.78 18.88 -6.47
N HIS A 89 -5.85 19.72 -6.02
CA HIS A 89 -5.83 21.13 -6.38
C HIS A 89 -4.96 21.40 -7.61
N LEU A 90 -3.97 20.54 -7.88
CA LEU A 90 -2.97 20.74 -8.92
C LEU A 90 -3.41 20.11 -10.25
N GLY A 91 -3.29 20.86 -11.35
CA GLY A 91 -3.50 20.33 -12.71
C GLY A 91 -2.37 19.41 -13.15
N VAL A 92 -2.66 18.44 -14.01
CA VAL A 92 -1.65 17.50 -14.56
C VAL A 92 -0.56 18.25 -15.30
N GLU A 93 -0.93 19.19 -16.16
CA GLU A 93 0.01 20.00 -16.95
C GLU A 93 0.93 20.84 -16.07
N GLU A 94 0.39 21.44 -15.00
CA GLU A 94 1.16 22.25 -14.05
C GLU A 94 2.20 21.39 -13.30
N SER A 95 1.77 20.22 -12.82
CA SER A 95 2.66 19.25 -12.16
C SER A 95 3.78 18.80 -13.08
N VAL A 96 3.47 18.35 -14.30
CA VAL A 96 4.46 17.85 -15.26
C VAL A 96 5.43 18.95 -15.68
N LYS A 97 4.94 20.16 -15.94
CA LYS A 97 5.80 21.30 -16.28
C LYS A 97 6.79 21.62 -15.15
N GLY A 98 6.30 21.69 -13.90
CA GLY A 98 7.16 21.90 -12.74
C GLY A 98 8.21 20.81 -12.58
N LEU A 99 7.83 19.54 -12.72
CA LEU A 99 8.77 18.42 -12.66
C LEU A 99 9.84 18.49 -13.75
N LEU A 100 9.48 18.84 -14.98
CA LEU A 100 10.44 19.02 -16.07
C LEU A 100 11.41 20.17 -15.78
N ASP A 101 10.91 21.30 -15.27
CA ASP A 101 11.74 22.45 -14.89
C ASP A 101 12.73 22.07 -13.78
N VAL A 102 12.33 21.21 -12.84
CA VAL A 102 13.23 20.67 -11.81
C VAL A 102 14.27 19.75 -12.44
N CYS A 103 13.85 18.78 -13.27
CA CYS A 103 14.75 17.85 -13.95
C CYS A 103 15.87 18.56 -14.74
N LEU A 104 15.54 19.66 -15.43
CA LEU A 104 16.50 20.44 -16.21
C LEU A 104 17.52 21.21 -15.36
N LYS A 105 17.24 21.40 -14.07
CA LYS A 105 18.13 22.12 -13.12
C LYS A 105 18.93 21.19 -12.22
N LEU A 106 18.72 19.88 -12.32
CA LEU A 106 19.43 18.91 -11.48
C LEU A 106 20.92 18.87 -11.84
N ASP A 107 21.73 18.79 -10.81
CA ASP A 107 23.19 18.69 -10.88
C ASP A 107 23.71 17.57 -9.97
N SER A 108 25.04 17.41 -9.91
CA SER A 108 25.68 16.41 -9.04
C SER A 108 25.32 16.59 -7.55
N GLU A 109 25.09 17.81 -7.10
CA GLU A 109 24.70 18.10 -5.70
C GLU A 109 23.25 17.73 -5.41
N SER A 110 22.44 17.55 -6.45
CA SER A 110 21.04 17.14 -6.36
C SER A 110 20.89 15.63 -6.12
N THR A 111 21.98 14.86 -6.24
CA THR A 111 21.95 13.40 -6.07
C THR A 111 21.63 13.00 -4.64
N GLY A 112 20.67 12.08 -4.49
CA GLY A 112 20.22 11.57 -3.20
C GLY A 112 19.37 12.56 -2.40
N LYS A 113 18.85 13.61 -3.04
CA LYS A 113 17.86 14.53 -2.46
C LYS A 113 16.44 14.15 -2.90
N PHE A 114 15.48 14.84 -2.30
CA PHE A 114 14.06 14.68 -2.58
C PHE A 114 13.46 16.07 -2.86
N PHE A 115 12.82 16.25 -4.00
CA PHE A 115 12.25 17.55 -4.40
C PHE A 115 10.76 17.45 -4.72
N ASP A 116 10.04 18.54 -4.50
CA ASP A 116 8.68 18.74 -4.99
C ASP A 116 8.67 19.31 -6.42
N PHE A 117 7.52 19.30 -7.09
CA PHE A 117 7.34 19.85 -8.45
C PHE A 117 7.71 21.34 -8.57
N LYS A 118 7.80 22.07 -7.45
CA LYS A 118 8.28 23.46 -7.40
C LYS A 118 9.79 23.60 -7.25
N GLY A 119 10.54 22.50 -7.17
CA GLY A 119 11.98 22.46 -6.89
C GLY A 119 12.35 22.66 -5.42
N LYS A 120 11.37 22.65 -4.52
CA LYS A 120 11.62 22.73 -3.07
C LYS A 120 12.15 21.38 -2.58
N GLU A 121 13.26 21.39 -1.87
CA GLU A 121 13.76 20.19 -1.19
C GLU A 121 12.82 19.79 -0.04
N LEU A 122 12.50 18.50 0.01
CA LEU A 122 11.65 17.87 1.02
C LEU A 122 12.52 17.03 1.97
N PRO A 123 12.17 16.98 3.27
CA PRO A 123 12.82 16.08 4.21
C PRO A 123 12.47 14.62 3.88
N TRP A 124 13.34 13.70 4.29
CA TRP A 124 13.09 12.25 4.27
C TRP A 124 12.14 11.81 5.38
#